data_AF-A0A929BBZ4-F1
#
_entry.id   AF-A0A929BBZ4-F1
#
_cell.length_a   1.000
_cell.length_b   1.000
_cell.length_c   1.000
_cell.angle_alpha   90.00
_cell.angle_beta   90.00
_cell.angle_gamma   90.00
#
_symmetry.space_group_name_H-M   'P 1'
#
loop_
_entity.id
_entity.type
_entity.pdbx_description
1 polymer ?
#
loop_
_entity_poly.entity_id
_entity_poly.type
_entity_poly.pdbx_seq_one_letter_code
_entity_poly.pdbx_strand_id
1 'polypeptide(L)'
;MKIASTIIFLFFIFISNAQLNQTSKRKLREIEKEKNDFENSFLDDFEATSQDNNSNYLVNTTPCYIPLWLFDEPKQTKNFIDVVGISDPGMDSADATELAIIRAKSIVALLNNSNIRNVTDYYSNLKSYASENMFEYYSQIHASFKVGKDSIVNSFYTKYNEAIVRIRIPLLETNTTNYDFITFDCKLYKMDMNMEYGSQYEAMYEIDANKYNVDTCISSHYILTEVNSNTDILAEYQNNKISIPNYYFNYKILISDSASNQLMADNGLWKEYIKSILLKVLNLSQINSVKLKTVAEDYSSIYEKMMREISNNNLQFNVDNIQVIDNKLNVELNISQDN
;
A
#
# COMPACT_ATOMS: atom_id res chain seq x y z
N MET A 1 -5.87 -1.59 -57.98
CA MET A 1 -4.90 -1.40 -56.88
C MET A 1 -5.49 -0.77 -55.61
N LYS A 2 -6.28 0.32 -55.68
CA LYS A 2 -6.82 0.99 -54.48
C LYS A 2 -7.74 0.13 -53.60
N ILE A 3 -8.60 -0.70 -54.20
CA ILE A 3 -9.55 -1.55 -53.45
C ILE A 3 -8.83 -2.64 -52.62
N ALA A 4 -7.75 -3.22 -53.17
CA ALA A 4 -6.99 -4.26 -52.47
C ALA A 4 -6.26 -3.70 -51.23
N SER A 5 -5.74 -2.47 -51.28
CA SER A 5 -5.06 -1.88 -50.11
C SER A 5 -6.05 -1.49 -49.01
N THR A 6 -7.28 -1.07 -49.35
CA THR A 6 -8.32 -0.76 -48.36
C THR A 6 -8.77 -2.01 -47.60
N ILE A 7 -8.92 -3.15 -48.30
CA ILE A 7 -9.30 -4.43 -47.67
C ILE A 7 -8.19 -4.93 -46.72
N ILE A 8 -6.91 -4.83 -47.13
CA ILE A 8 -5.78 -5.22 -46.27
C ILE A 8 -5.72 -4.34 -45.01
N PHE A 9 -5.96 -3.03 -45.14
CA PHE A 9 -5.95 -2.12 -43.99
C PHE A 9 -7.10 -2.40 -43.01
N LEU A 10 -8.31 -2.67 -43.51
CA LEU A 10 -9.45 -3.07 -42.68
C LEU A 10 -9.22 -4.41 -41.98
N PHE A 11 -8.58 -5.37 -42.66
CA PHE A 11 -8.22 -6.66 -42.06
C PHE A 11 -7.18 -6.50 -40.95
N PHE A 12 -6.21 -5.58 -41.12
CA PHE A 12 -5.22 -5.26 -40.09
C PHE A 12 -5.88 -4.63 -38.86
N ILE A 13 -6.80 -3.67 -39.04
CA ILE A 13 -7.58 -3.07 -37.95
C ILE A 13 -8.39 -4.15 -37.21
N PHE A 14 -9.01 -5.09 -37.94
CA PHE A 14 -9.77 -6.18 -37.33
C PHE A 14 -8.91 -7.14 -36.51
N ILE A 15 -7.73 -7.52 -37.02
CA ILE A 15 -6.79 -8.39 -36.29
C ILE A 15 -6.26 -7.67 -35.05
N SER A 16 -5.87 -6.40 -35.16
CA SER A 16 -5.38 -5.60 -34.02
C SER A 16 -6.43 -5.47 -32.93
N ASN A 17 -7.70 -5.21 -33.30
CA ASN A 17 -8.81 -5.12 -32.33
C ASN A 17 -9.13 -6.48 -31.69
N ALA A 18 -9.05 -7.59 -32.45
CA ALA A 18 -9.26 -8.92 -31.91
C ALA A 18 -8.16 -9.33 -30.91
N GLN A 19 -6.90 -8.98 -31.20
CA GLN A 19 -5.78 -9.21 -30.28
C GLN A 19 -5.90 -8.36 -29.02
N LEU A 20 -6.28 -7.09 -29.12
CA LEU A 20 -6.55 -6.22 -27.96
C LEU A 20 -7.64 -6.82 -27.05
N ASN A 21 -8.73 -7.32 -27.63
CA ASN A 21 -9.84 -7.92 -26.89
C ASN A 21 -9.51 -9.28 -26.25
N GLN A 22 -8.65 -10.10 -26.86
CA GLN A 22 -8.20 -11.34 -26.22
C GLN A 22 -7.27 -11.05 -25.05
N THR A 23 -6.38 -10.07 -25.19
CA THR A 23 -5.42 -9.68 -24.14
C THR A 23 -6.14 -9.10 -22.93
N SER A 24 -7.18 -8.28 -23.12
CA SER A 24 -8.00 -7.75 -22.01
C SER A 24 -8.74 -8.85 -21.27
N LYS A 25 -9.38 -9.80 -21.98
CA LYS A 25 -10.07 -10.94 -21.34
C LYS A 25 -9.14 -11.85 -20.54
N ARG A 26 -7.91 -12.09 -21.02
CA ARG A 26 -6.91 -12.87 -20.27
C ARG A 26 -6.49 -12.17 -18.99
N LYS A 27 -6.17 -10.87 -19.06
CA LYS A 27 -5.82 -10.06 -17.88
C LYS A 27 -6.94 -10.03 -16.84
N LEU A 28 -8.19 -9.94 -17.27
CA LEU A 28 -9.34 -9.96 -16.36
C LEU A 28 -9.46 -11.29 -15.60
N ARG A 29 -9.30 -12.43 -16.28
CA ARG A 29 -9.34 -13.76 -15.65
C ARG A 29 -8.19 -13.97 -14.66
N GLU A 30 -7.03 -13.39 -14.94
CA GLU A 30 -5.87 -13.44 -14.06
C GLU A 30 -6.14 -12.69 -12.76
N ILE A 31 -6.64 -11.45 -12.85
CA ILE A 31 -7.03 -10.63 -11.70
C ILE A 31 -8.15 -11.31 -10.87
N GLU A 32 -9.15 -11.90 -11.52
CA GLU A 32 -10.22 -12.63 -10.83
C GLU A 32 -9.69 -13.83 -10.07
N LYS A 33 -8.76 -14.58 -10.67
CA LYS A 33 -8.12 -15.71 -10.00
C LYS A 33 -7.30 -15.24 -8.80
N GLU A 34 -6.50 -14.18 -8.95
CA GLU A 34 -5.70 -13.59 -7.88
C GLU A 34 -6.56 -13.09 -6.71
N LYS A 35 -7.68 -12.42 -6.99
CA LYS A 35 -8.68 -12.02 -5.98
C LYS A 35 -9.18 -13.24 -5.21
N ASN A 36 -9.68 -14.27 -5.92
CA ASN A 36 -10.25 -15.45 -5.28
C ASN A 36 -9.19 -16.23 -4.47
N ASP A 37 -7.97 -16.38 -4.99
CA ASP A 37 -6.88 -17.06 -4.29
C ASP A 37 -6.54 -16.32 -2.98
N PHE A 38 -6.53 -14.99 -2.99
CA PHE A 38 -6.28 -14.15 -1.81
C PHE A 38 -7.45 -14.12 -0.82
N GLU A 39 -8.69 -14.08 -1.30
CA GLU A 39 -9.89 -14.16 -0.44
C GLU A 39 -9.93 -15.48 0.31
N ASN A 40 -9.61 -16.60 -0.36
CA ASN A 40 -9.56 -17.90 0.29
C ASN A 40 -8.47 -17.95 1.37
N SER A 41 -7.26 -17.45 1.10
CA SER A 41 -6.20 -17.40 2.12
C SER A 41 -6.56 -16.45 3.27
N PHE A 42 -7.20 -15.32 2.97
CA PHE A 42 -7.67 -14.37 3.97
C PHE A 42 -8.66 -15.02 4.93
N LEU A 43 -9.65 -15.75 4.41
CA LEU A 43 -10.64 -16.44 5.25
C LEU A 43 -9.98 -17.51 6.13
N ASP A 44 -9.03 -18.27 5.59
CA ASP A 44 -8.30 -19.30 6.34
C ASP A 44 -7.47 -18.68 7.49
N ASP A 45 -6.75 -17.59 7.22
CA ASP A 45 -5.93 -16.88 8.23
C ASP A 45 -6.79 -16.13 9.26
N PHE A 46 -7.96 -15.63 8.84
CA PHE A 46 -8.92 -14.95 9.69
C PHE A 46 -9.57 -15.89 10.71
N GLU A 47 -10.00 -17.08 10.27
CA GLU A 47 -10.57 -18.07 11.20
C GLU A 47 -9.55 -18.51 12.25
N ALA A 48 -8.26 -18.60 11.88
CA ALA A 48 -7.17 -18.95 12.78
C ALA A 48 -6.82 -17.86 13.81
N THR A 49 -7.06 -16.58 13.51
CA THR A 49 -6.72 -15.43 14.38
C THR A 49 -7.88 -14.96 15.27
N SER A 50 -9.09 -15.47 15.06
CA SER A 50 -10.30 -15.09 15.83
C SER A 50 -10.37 -15.62 17.27
N GLN A 51 -9.36 -16.35 17.75
CA GLN A 51 -9.26 -16.79 19.14
C GLN A 51 -8.32 -15.91 19.97
N ASP A 52 -8.93 -15.26 20.97
CA ASP A 52 -8.32 -14.53 22.08
C ASP A 52 -7.48 -13.28 21.72
N ASN A 53 -7.97 -12.11 22.12
CA ASN A 53 -7.33 -11.32 23.18
C ASN A 53 -8.09 -10.01 23.46
N ASN A 54 -8.87 -10.00 24.55
CA ASN A 54 -9.15 -8.77 25.29
C ASN A 54 -7.83 -8.28 25.92
N SER A 55 -6.97 -7.66 25.11
CA SER A 55 -5.74 -7.05 25.62
C SER A 55 -6.02 -5.58 25.97
N ASN A 56 -5.93 -5.27 27.26
CA ASN A 56 -5.88 -3.88 27.73
C ASN A 56 -4.66 -3.22 27.09
N TYR A 57 -4.87 -2.30 26.15
CA TYR A 57 -3.79 -1.49 25.58
C TYR A 57 -3.07 -0.73 26.70
N LEU A 58 -1.78 -0.99 26.87
CA LEU A 58 -0.96 -0.15 27.74
C LEU A 58 -0.60 1.12 26.96
N VAL A 59 -1.01 2.27 27.49
CA VAL A 59 -0.68 3.58 26.93
C VAL A 59 0.67 4.00 27.50
N ASN A 60 1.68 4.21 26.63
CA ASN A 60 2.91 4.84 27.08
C ASN A 60 2.69 6.35 27.19
N THR A 61 2.61 6.86 28.42
CA THR A 61 2.23 8.26 28.68
C THR A 61 3.33 9.26 28.36
N THR A 62 4.60 8.84 28.35
CA THR A 62 5.68 9.77 28.00
C THR A 62 5.77 9.85 26.47
N PRO A 63 5.76 11.03 25.85
CA PRO A 63 5.94 11.15 24.41
C PRO A 63 7.40 10.87 23.99
N CYS A 64 7.60 10.35 22.77
CA CYS A 64 8.89 10.37 22.07
C CYS A 64 8.93 11.59 21.15
N TYR A 65 9.94 12.44 21.31
CA TYR A 65 10.12 13.55 20.39
C TYR A 65 10.68 13.06 19.07
N ILE A 66 9.99 13.33 17.97
CA ILE A 66 10.42 12.96 16.62
C ILE A 66 11.07 14.16 15.93
N PRO A 67 12.09 13.91 15.08
CA PRO A 67 12.86 14.98 14.48
C PRO A 67 12.05 15.79 13.46
N LEU A 68 12.28 17.10 13.41
CA LEU A 68 11.60 18.01 12.48
C LEU A 68 11.82 17.63 11.01
N TRP A 69 13.01 17.13 10.67
CA TRP A 69 13.38 16.79 9.29
C TRP A 69 12.52 15.66 8.69
N LEU A 70 11.76 14.92 9.51
CA LEU A 70 10.77 13.93 9.06
C LEU A 70 9.62 14.59 8.29
N PHE A 71 9.31 15.84 8.64
CA PHE A 71 8.21 16.64 8.09
C PHE A 71 8.67 17.67 7.06
N ASP A 72 9.99 17.76 6.82
CA ASP A 72 10.50 18.57 5.73
C ASP A 72 10.06 17.96 4.39
N GLU A 73 9.64 18.81 3.45
CA GLU A 73 9.29 18.40 2.09
C GLU A 73 10.37 17.46 1.50
N PRO A 74 10.00 16.25 1.06
CA PRO A 74 10.92 15.35 0.40
C PRO A 74 11.49 16.00 -0.86
N LYS A 75 12.82 16.07 -0.93
CA LYS A 75 13.48 16.67 -2.09
C LYS A 75 13.56 15.66 -3.20
N GLN A 76 12.75 15.85 -4.24
CA GLN A 76 12.85 15.13 -5.49
C GLN A 76 13.35 16.05 -6.59
N THR A 77 14.47 15.67 -7.20
CA THR A 77 15.07 16.39 -8.33
C THR A 77 15.28 15.42 -9.49
N LYS A 78 15.70 15.91 -10.65
CA LYS A 78 16.11 15.03 -11.77
C LYS A 78 17.27 14.09 -11.43
N ASN A 79 18.04 14.40 -10.37
CA ASN A 79 19.27 13.68 -10.06
C ASN A 79 19.13 12.73 -8.87
N PHE A 80 18.22 13.01 -7.95
CA PHE A 80 18.04 12.22 -6.74
C PHE A 80 16.64 12.36 -6.17
N ILE A 81 16.26 11.36 -5.36
CA ILE A 81 15.07 11.37 -4.51
C ILE A 81 15.49 11.19 -3.05
N ASP A 82 14.99 12.05 -2.17
CA ASP A 82 15.06 11.86 -0.72
C ASP A 82 13.79 11.13 -0.26
N VAL A 83 13.94 10.06 0.52
CA VAL A 83 12.81 9.26 1.02
C VAL A 83 13.04 8.89 2.48
N VAL A 84 11.95 8.74 3.23
CA VAL A 84 11.97 8.27 4.60
C VAL A 84 11.55 6.80 4.67
N GLY A 85 12.24 6.03 5.51
CA GLY A 85 11.78 4.71 5.94
C GLY A 85 11.84 4.56 7.45
N ILE A 86 11.02 3.66 7.97
CA ILE A 86 10.74 3.51 9.40
C ILE A 86 10.68 2.02 9.73
N SER A 87 11.38 1.59 10.77
CA SER A 87 11.33 0.19 11.25
C SER A 87 10.14 -0.04 12.17
N ASP A 88 9.92 -1.29 12.54
CA ASP A 88 8.96 -1.64 13.58
C ASP A 88 9.54 -1.36 14.98
N PRO A 89 8.68 -1.18 16.01
CA PRO A 89 9.12 -0.98 17.38
C PRO A 89 9.67 -2.26 18.00
N GLY A 90 10.53 -2.10 19.01
CA GLY A 90 11.10 -3.21 19.76
C GLY A 90 12.30 -3.91 19.12
N MET A 91 12.85 -3.38 18.01
CA MET A 91 13.95 -4.00 17.28
C MET A 91 15.34 -3.64 17.87
N ASP A 92 16.40 -4.34 17.46
CA ASP A 92 17.77 -3.86 17.70
C ASP A 92 18.12 -2.71 16.75
N SER A 93 18.96 -1.77 17.19
CA SER A 93 19.29 -0.58 16.42
C SER A 93 19.88 -0.85 15.04
N ALA A 94 20.67 -1.92 14.87
CA ALA A 94 21.27 -2.27 13.59
C ALA A 94 20.22 -2.82 12.62
N ASP A 95 19.46 -3.82 13.06
CA ASP A 95 18.39 -4.45 12.26
C ASP A 95 17.28 -3.45 11.94
N ALA A 96 16.91 -2.62 12.92
CA ALA A 96 15.95 -1.52 12.74
C ALA A 96 16.40 -0.58 11.63
N THR A 97 17.66 -0.15 11.66
CA THR A 97 18.22 0.76 10.66
C THR A 97 18.20 0.12 9.27
N GLU A 98 18.59 -1.15 9.15
CA GLU A 98 18.59 -1.85 7.85
C GLU A 98 17.17 -2.04 7.30
N LEU A 99 16.22 -2.44 8.14
CA LEU A 99 14.81 -2.55 7.77
C LEU A 99 14.24 -1.20 7.31
N ALA A 100 14.55 -0.13 8.04
CA ALA A 100 14.13 1.22 7.68
C ALA A 100 14.70 1.65 6.31
N ILE A 101 15.95 1.31 5.99
CA ILE A 101 16.55 1.57 4.67
C ILE A 101 15.83 0.78 3.57
N ILE A 102 15.52 -0.50 3.80
CA ILE A 102 14.81 -1.33 2.81
C ILE A 102 13.42 -0.76 2.56
N ARG A 103 12.68 -0.42 3.61
CA ARG A 103 11.37 0.22 3.50
C ARG A 103 11.41 1.55 2.77
N ALA A 104 12.43 2.38 3.03
CA ALA A 104 12.64 3.63 2.29
C ALA A 104 12.86 3.36 0.79
N LYS A 105 13.71 2.39 0.44
CA LYS A 105 13.95 1.97 -0.94
C LYS A 105 12.70 1.42 -1.61
N SER A 106 11.91 0.62 -0.91
CA SER A 106 10.65 0.07 -1.42
C SER A 106 9.58 1.14 -1.64
N ILE A 107 9.55 2.18 -0.80
CA ILE A 107 8.73 3.37 -1.06
C ILE A 107 9.18 4.06 -2.34
N VAL A 108 10.48 4.16 -2.63
CA VAL A 108 10.94 4.72 -3.92
C VAL A 108 10.45 3.88 -5.10
N ALA A 109 10.44 2.55 -4.98
CA ALA A 109 9.87 1.70 -6.01
C ALA A 109 8.37 1.98 -6.22
N LEU A 110 7.60 2.03 -5.13
CA LEU A 110 6.17 2.39 -5.11
C LEU A 110 5.91 3.77 -5.74
N LEU A 111 6.77 4.76 -5.47
CA LEU A 111 6.58 6.11 -6.00
C LEU A 111 6.94 6.20 -7.49
N ASN A 112 7.87 5.39 -8.00
CA ASN A 112 8.41 5.55 -9.36
C ASN A 112 7.78 4.66 -10.44
N ASN A 113 7.31 3.47 -10.09
CA ASN A 113 6.89 2.48 -11.09
C ASN A 113 5.84 1.51 -10.54
N SER A 114 4.67 2.05 -10.15
CA SER A 114 3.59 1.22 -9.61
C SER A 114 2.59 0.80 -10.67
N ASN A 115 2.47 -0.52 -10.87
CA ASN A 115 1.31 -1.13 -11.50
C ASN A 115 0.26 -1.41 -10.43
N ILE A 116 -0.90 -0.78 -10.53
CA ILE A 116 -2.00 -0.89 -9.56
C ILE A 116 -3.20 -1.50 -10.27
N ARG A 117 -3.70 -2.61 -9.74
CA ARG A 117 -4.87 -3.33 -10.23
C ARG A 117 -5.93 -3.30 -9.15
N ASN A 118 -7.13 -2.86 -9.49
CA ASN A 118 -8.24 -2.81 -8.54
C ASN A 118 -9.43 -3.62 -9.07
N VAL A 119 -10.10 -4.32 -8.16
CA VAL A 119 -11.43 -4.90 -8.34
C VAL A 119 -12.31 -4.35 -7.25
N THR A 120 -13.47 -3.84 -7.63
CA THR A 120 -14.43 -3.27 -6.70
C THR A 120 -15.79 -3.88 -6.98
N ASP A 121 -16.37 -4.51 -5.97
CA ASP A 121 -17.68 -5.12 -6.05
C ASP A 121 -18.64 -4.39 -5.12
N TYR A 122 -19.75 -3.94 -5.68
CA TYR A 122 -20.84 -3.31 -4.96
C TYR A 122 -22.06 -4.22 -4.98
N TYR A 123 -22.59 -4.54 -3.81
CA TYR A 123 -23.77 -5.37 -3.64
C TYR A 123 -24.89 -4.55 -2.99
N SER A 124 -26.08 -4.59 -3.57
CA SER A 124 -27.30 -4.02 -2.96
C SER A 124 -28.42 -5.05 -2.85
N ASN A 125 -29.10 -5.05 -1.70
CA ASN A 125 -30.33 -5.79 -1.50
C ASN A 125 -31.53 -4.92 -1.95
N LEU A 126 -32.12 -5.24 -3.11
CA LEU A 126 -33.34 -4.57 -3.61
C LEU A 126 -34.62 -5.33 -3.20
N LYS A 127 -34.48 -6.52 -2.59
CA LYS A 127 -35.56 -7.47 -2.29
C LYS A 127 -36.12 -7.34 -0.87
N SER A 128 -35.29 -6.94 0.09
CA SER A 128 -35.73 -6.62 1.44
C SER A 128 -36.07 -5.13 1.54
N TYR A 129 -37.04 -4.76 2.39
CA TYR A 129 -37.28 -3.35 2.74
C TYR A 129 -36.13 -2.77 3.60
N ALA A 130 -35.05 -3.53 3.83
CA ALA A 130 -33.89 -3.11 4.59
C ALA A 130 -32.80 -2.57 3.63
N SER A 131 -32.22 -1.44 3.97
CA SER A 131 -31.17 -0.78 3.19
C SER A 131 -29.80 -1.40 3.46
N GLU A 132 -29.62 -2.67 3.11
CA GLU A 132 -28.36 -3.38 3.26
C GLU A 132 -27.49 -3.24 2.00
N ASN A 133 -26.26 -2.77 2.19
CA ASN A 133 -25.29 -2.65 1.11
C ASN A 133 -23.94 -3.19 1.56
N MET A 134 -23.25 -3.90 0.68
CA MET A 134 -21.91 -4.42 0.92
C MET A 134 -20.98 -3.91 -0.19
N PHE A 135 -19.77 -3.56 0.20
CA PHE A 135 -18.73 -3.07 -0.68
C PHE A 135 -17.46 -3.87 -0.43
N GLU A 136 -16.99 -4.58 -1.45
CA GLU A 136 -15.72 -5.29 -1.43
C GLU A 136 -14.73 -4.59 -2.35
N TYR A 137 -13.51 -4.46 -1.87
CA TYR A 137 -12.42 -3.82 -2.58
C TYR A 137 -11.18 -4.69 -2.49
N TYR A 138 -10.73 -5.16 -3.64
CA TYR A 138 -9.44 -5.82 -3.78
C TYR A 138 -8.51 -4.94 -4.59
N SER A 139 -7.28 -4.76 -4.13
CA SER A 139 -6.23 -4.07 -4.86
C SER A 139 -4.92 -4.81 -4.76
N GLN A 140 -4.19 -4.82 -5.87
CA GLN A 140 -2.82 -5.30 -5.94
C GLN A 140 -1.94 -4.19 -6.50
N ILE A 141 -0.85 -3.90 -5.79
CA ILE A 141 0.20 -2.99 -6.21
C ILE A 141 1.45 -3.82 -6.43
N HIS A 142 2.02 -3.74 -7.63
CA HIS A 142 3.34 -4.27 -7.94
C HIS A 142 4.23 -3.13 -8.37
N ALA A 143 5.36 -2.96 -7.69
CA ALA A 143 6.37 -1.99 -8.07
C ALA A 143 7.77 -2.60 -8.00
N SER A 144 8.60 -2.23 -8.97
CA SER A 144 10.01 -2.61 -8.96
C SER A 144 10.87 -1.48 -9.50
N PHE A 145 12.05 -1.33 -8.89
CA PHE A 145 12.96 -0.25 -9.23
C PHE A 145 14.41 -0.63 -8.97
N LYS A 146 15.31 -0.19 -9.86
CA LYS A 146 16.76 -0.33 -9.66
C LYS A 146 17.26 0.90 -8.93
N VAL A 147 17.79 0.69 -7.74
CA VAL A 147 18.29 1.73 -6.86
C VAL A 147 19.81 1.71 -6.92
N GLY A 148 20.42 2.84 -7.29
CA GLY A 148 21.88 3.02 -7.20
C GLY A 148 22.36 3.05 -5.75
N LYS A 149 23.66 3.30 -5.53
CA LYS A 149 24.20 3.43 -4.17
C LYS A 149 23.55 4.61 -3.44
N ASP A 150 22.82 4.32 -2.37
CA ASP A 150 22.17 5.30 -1.51
C ASP A 150 23.12 5.86 -0.45
N SER A 151 22.70 6.96 0.18
CA SER A 151 23.38 7.54 1.35
C SER A 151 22.37 7.97 2.39
N ILE A 152 22.64 7.66 3.66
CA ILE A 152 21.84 8.14 4.79
C ILE A 152 22.10 9.63 4.98
N VAL A 153 21.06 10.46 4.83
CA VAL A 153 21.12 11.91 5.05
C VAL A 153 20.90 12.21 6.53
N ASN A 154 19.89 11.56 7.13
CA ASN A 154 19.59 11.66 8.55
C ASN A 154 19.15 10.30 9.08
N SER A 155 19.40 10.07 10.36
CA SER A 155 18.84 8.95 11.11
C SER A 155 18.44 9.40 12.50
N PHE A 156 17.44 8.74 13.06
CA PHE A 156 16.98 8.93 14.43
C PHE A 156 16.48 7.61 14.96
N TYR A 157 16.84 7.28 16.20
CA TYR A 157 16.39 6.06 16.87
C TYR A 157 15.47 6.45 18.02
N THR A 158 14.22 5.99 17.96
CA THR A 158 13.21 6.34 18.95
C THR A 158 13.45 5.57 20.25
N LYS A 159 12.89 6.07 21.35
CA LYS A 159 12.88 5.33 22.62
C LYS A 159 12.02 4.06 22.59
N TYR A 160 11.22 3.89 21.53
CA TYR A 160 10.40 2.71 21.27
C TYR A 160 11.14 1.67 20.45
N ASN A 161 12.46 1.88 20.24
CA ASN A 161 13.32 1.02 19.45
C ASN A 161 12.90 0.94 17.97
N GLU A 162 12.51 2.07 17.41
CA GLU A 162 12.27 2.23 15.97
C GLU A 162 13.39 3.08 15.36
N ALA A 163 13.91 2.67 14.22
CA ALA A 163 14.77 3.51 13.40
C ALA A 163 13.94 4.30 12.40
N ILE A 164 14.19 5.61 12.33
CA ILE A 164 13.69 6.51 11.29
C ILE A 164 14.91 6.93 10.49
N VAL A 165 14.92 6.65 9.19
CA VAL A 165 16.03 7.01 8.29
C VAL A 165 15.51 7.85 7.15
N ARG A 166 16.25 8.90 6.80
CA ARG A 166 16.10 9.62 5.54
C ARG A 166 17.28 9.25 4.66
N ILE A 167 17.02 8.61 3.54
CA ILE A 167 18.04 8.24 2.57
C ILE A 167 17.89 9.09 1.31
N ARG A 168 19.02 9.29 0.63
CA ARG A 168 19.11 9.90 -0.68
C ARG A 168 19.50 8.85 -1.69
N ILE A 169 18.70 8.71 -2.74
CA ILE A 169 18.91 7.77 -3.82
C ILE A 169 19.15 8.54 -5.11
N PRO A 170 20.28 8.31 -5.81
CA PRO A 170 20.49 8.89 -7.14
C PRO A 170 19.54 8.26 -8.16
N LEU A 171 18.93 9.08 -9.01
CA LEU A 171 18.00 8.65 -10.09
C LEU A 171 18.70 8.47 -11.45
N LEU A 172 19.88 9.08 -11.63
CA LEU A 172 20.65 8.90 -12.85
C LEU A 172 21.25 7.50 -12.88
N GLU A 173 21.06 6.79 -14.00
CA GLU A 173 21.71 5.51 -14.29
C GLU A 173 23.23 5.69 -14.21
N THR A 174 23.80 5.38 -13.06
CA THR A 174 25.21 5.04 -13.03
C THR A 174 25.28 3.67 -13.71
N ASN A 175 26.03 3.56 -14.83
CA ASN A 175 26.40 2.31 -15.52
C ASN A 175 27.25 1.38 -14.61
N THR A 176 26.94 1.36 -13.32
CA THR A 176 27.64 0.65 -12.28
C THR A 176 26.97 -0.70 -12.11
N THR A 177 27.79 -1.75 -12.12
CA THR A 177 27.39 -3.12 -11.78
C THR A 177 26.86 -3.26 -10.34
N ASN A 178 26.99 -2.22 -9.52
CA ASN A 178 26.53 -2.17 -8.13
C ASN A 178 25.21 -1.40 -8.04
N TYR A 179 24.10 -2.12 -8.05
CA TYR A 179 22.75 -1.62 -7.81
C TYR A 179 21.98 -2.62 -6.96
N ASP A 180 21.01 -2.12 -6.21
CA ASP A 180 20.00 -2.95 -5.56
C ASP A 180 18.76 -3.01 -6.46
N PHE A 181 18.22 -4.20 -6.67
CA PHE A 181 16.91 -4.38 -7.28
C PHE A 181 15.88 -4.49 -6.16
N ILE A 182 14.93 -3.56 -6.13
CA ILE A 182 13.93 -3.45 -5.09
C ILE A 182 12.58 -3.83 -5.64
N THR A 183 11.82 -4.65 -4.91
CA THR A 183 10.40 -4.89 -5.17
C THR A 183 9.57 -4.42 -3.99
N PHE A 184 8.38 -3.94 -4.31
CA PHE A 184 7.31 -3.63 -3.38
C PHE A 184 6.03 -4.23 -3.95
N ASP A 185 5.51 -5.22 -3.24
CA ASP A 185 4.28 -5.90 -3.55
C ASP A 185 3.30 -5.63 -2.41
N CYS A 186 2.09 -5.18 -2.74
CA CYS A 186 1.05 -4.99 -1.75
C CYS A 186 -0.27 -5.56 -2.25
N LYS A 187 -0.91 -6.39 -1.45
CA LYS A 187 -2.29 -6.84 -1.66
C LYS A 187 -3.15 -6.24 -0.56
N LEU A 188 -4.28 -5.66 -0.96
CA LEU A 188 -5.29 -5.14 -0.07
C LEU A 188 -6.60 -5.85 -0.38
N TYR A 189 -7.21 -6.44 0.64
CA TYR A 189 -8.64 -6.76 0.62
C TYR A 189 -9.34 -5.93 1.68
N LYS A 190 -10.47 -5.34 1.33
CA LYS A 190 -11.29 -4.52 2.21
C LYS A 190 -12.76 -4.83 1.99
N MET A 191 -13.52 -4.91 3.06
CA MET A 191 -14.96 -5.10 3.07
C MET A 191 -15.61 -4.05 3.98
N ASP A 192 -16.61 -3.34 3.44
CA ASP A 192 -17.52 -2.47 4.19
C ASP A 192 -18.94 -3.01 4.04
N MET A 193 -19.57 -3.39 5.14
CA MET A 193 -20.96 -3.85 5.15
C MET A 193 -21.82 -2.90 5.99
N ASN A 194 -22.87 -2.36 5.39
CA ASN A 194 -23.90 -1.59 6.10
C ASN A 194 -25.15 -2.46 6.24
N MET A 195 -25.50 -2.78 7.47
CA MET A 195 -26.68 -3.54 7.87
C MET A 195 -27.68 -2.62 8.57
N GLU A 196 -28.93 -3.07 8.73
CA GLU A 196 -29.99 -2.28 9.40
C GLU A 196 -29.58 -1.82 10.83
N TYR A 197 -28.79 -2.64 11.54
CA TYR A 197 -28.43 -2.41 12.94
C TYR A 197 -26.95 -2.05 13.17
N GLY A 198 -26.17 -1.81 12.11
CA GLY A 198 -24.76 -1.44 12.27
C GLY A 198 -23.94 -1.56 11.00
N SER A 199 -22.67 -1.21 11.11
CA SER A 199 -21.67 -1.35 10.05
C SER A 199 -20.55 -2.29 10.49
N GLN A 200 -20.04 -3.09 9.57
CA GLN A 200 -18.86 -3.92 9.76
C GLN A 200 -17.79 -3.46 8.76
N TYR A 201 -16.59 -3.22 9.27
CA TYR A 201 -15.41 -2.89 8.46
C TYR A 201 -14.33 -3.93 8.68
N GLU A 202 -13.78 -4.42 7.60
CA GLU A 202 -12.63 -5.32 7.60
C GLU A 202 -11.65 -4.91 6.52
N ALA A 203 -10.35 -4.97 6.82
CA ALA A 203 -9.30 -4.79 5.84
C ALA A 203 -8.07 -5.62 6.17
N MET A 204 -7.41 -6.17 5.15
CA MET A 204 -6.11 -6.80 5.28
C MET A 204 -5.16 -6.23 4.22
N TYR A 205 -4.01 -5.77 4.68
CA TYR A 205 -2.89 -5.32 3.87
C TYR A 205 -1.76 -6.33 4.01
N GLU A 206 -1.42 -7.03 2.95
CA GLU A 206 -0.20 -7.85 2.87
C GLU A 206 0.84 -7.04 2.09
N ILE A 207 2.01 -6.80 2.66
CA ILE A 207 3.09 -5.99 2.08
C ILE A 207 4.38 -6.80 2.10
N ASP A 208 4.97 -7.01 0.93
CA ASP A 208 6.29 -7.58 0.74
C ASP A 208 7.25 -6.53 0.19
N ALA A 209 8.33 -6.29 0.91
CA ALA A 209 9.40 -5.39 0.53
C ALA A 209 10.72 -6.16 0.45
N ASN A 210 11.23 -6.34 -0.76
CA ASN A 210 12.42 -7.17 -1.00
C ASN A 210 13.55 -6.36 -1.64
N LYS A 211 14.76 -6.59 -1.16
CA LYS A 211 16.02 -6.08 -1.73
C LYS A 211 16.84 -7.25 -2.26
N TYR A 212 17.15 -7.21 -3.55
CA TYR A 212 18.02 -8.18 -4.21
C TYR A 212 19.32 -7.50 -4.67
N ASN A 213 20.43 -8.11 -4.33
CA ASN A 213 21.75 -7.84 -4.89
C ASN A 213 22.32 -9.17 -5.44
N VAL A 214 23.46 -9.13 -6.14
CA VAL A 214 24.09 -10.30 -6.77
C VAL A 214 24.21 -11.50 -5.81
N ASP A 215 24.49 -11.24 -4.53
CA ASP A 215 24.76 -12.28 -3.53
C ASP A 215 23.76 -12.33 -2.37
N THR A 216 22.83 -11.38 -2.27
CA THR A 216 21.96 -11.24 -1.08
C THR A 216 20.52 -10.95 -1.45
N CYS A 217 19.60 -11.58 -0.72
CA CYS A 217 18.18 -11.27 -0.71
C CYS A 217 17.81 -10.90 0.71
N ILE A 218 17.27 -9.69 0.90
CA ILE A 218 16.73 -9.26 2.18
C ILE A 218 15.25 -8.99 2.00
N SER A 219 14.44 -9.70 2.76
CA SER A 219 12.98 -9.61 2.71
C SER A 219 12.42 -8.99 3.99
N SER A 220 11.36 -8.21 3.81
CA SER A 220 10.44 -7.81 4.86
C SER A 220 9.04 -8.17 4.42
N HIS A 221 8.32 -8.87 5.28
CA HIS A 221 6.93 -9.23 5.09
C HIS A 221 6.12 -8.60 6.22
N TYR A 222 4.99 -8.00 5.88
CA TYR A 222 4.18 -7.23 6.81
C TYR A 222 2.70 -7.40 6.48
N ILE A 223 1.94 -8.00 7.39
CA ILE A 223 0.48 -8.12 7.31
C ILE A 223 -0.13 -7.22 8.37
N LEU A 224 -1.03 -6.33 7.95
CA LEU A 224 -1.89 -5.53 8.82
C LEU A 224 -3.33 -5.95 8.59
N THR A 225 -3.98 -6.42 9.64
CA THR A 225 -5.40 -6.77 9.65
C THR A 225 -6.16 -5.78 10.51
N GLU A 226 -7.26 -5.26 10.01
CA GLU A 226 -8.14 -4.33 10.69
C GLU A 226 -9.55 -4.90 10.72
N VAL A 227 -10.16 -4.93 11.90
CA VAL A 227 -11.56 -5.31 12.11
C VAL A 227 -12.20 -4.25 12.97
N ASN A 228 -13.05 -3.42 12.37
CA ASN A 228 -13.61 -2.23 12.98
C ASN A 228 -12.51 -1.30 13.56
N SER A 229 -12.38 -1.24 14.88
CA SER A 229 -11.36 -0.44 15.57
C SER A 229 -10.14 -1.24 16.02
N ASN A 230 -10.14 -2.56 15.82
CA ASN A 230 -9.07 -3.44 16.26
C ASN A 230 -8.08 -3.64 15.12
N THR A 231 -6.80 -3.69 15.47
CA THR A 231 -5.70 -3.92 14.52
C THR A 231 -4.81 -5.04 15.02
N ASP A 232 -4.41 -5.91 14.13
CA ASP A 232 -3.39 -6.93 14.36
C ASP A 232 -2.30 -6.83 13.30
N ILE A 233 -1.06 -7.11 13.71
CA ILE A 233 0.10 -7.02 12.83
C ILE A 233 0.98 -8.25 12.97
N LEU A 234 1.26 -8.87 11.84
CA LEU A 234 2.33 -9.84 11.67
C LEU A 234 3.45 -9.18 10.87
N ALA A 235 4.63 -9.07 11.48
CA ALA A 235 5.81 -8.52 10.82
C ALA A 235 6.96 -9.53 10.84
N GLU A 236 7.63 -9.71 9.71
CA GLU A 236 8.81 -10.54 9.57
C GLU A 236 9.93 -9.79 8.84
N TYR A 237 11.16 -9.98 9.31
CA TYR A 237 12.37 -9.46 8.69
C TYR A 237 13.41 -10.56 8.61
N GLN A 238 13.91 -10.86 7.40
CA GLN A 238 14.85 -11.97 7.17
C GLN A 238 14.37 -13.31 7.75
N ASN A 239 13.08 -13.62 7.60
CA ASN A 239 12.39 -14.81 8.15
C ASN A 239 12.32 -14.86 9.69
N ASN A 240 12.69 -13.78 10.39
CA ASN A 240 12.51 -13.66 11.83
C ASN A 240 11.25 -12.85 12.11
N LYS A 241 10.36 -13.41 12.94
CA LYS A 241 9.17 -12.69 13.42
C LYS A 241 9.57 -11.54 14.32
N ILE A 242 9.04 -10.36 14.05
CA ILE A 242 9.19 -9.17 14.88
C ILE A 242 7.99 -9.14 15.83
N SER A 243 8.26 -9.12 17.14
CA SER A 243 7.20 -8.96 18.14
C SER A 243 6.91 -7.47 18.32
N ILE A 244 5.80 -7.02 17.73
CA ILE A 244 5.33 -5.65 17.88
C ILE A 244 4.46 -5.56 19.14
N PRO A 245 4.83 -4.73 20.13
CA PRO A 245 4.03 -4.58 21.33
C PRO A 245 2.66 -3.97 21.01
N ASN A 246 1.59 -4.51 21.62
CA ASN A 246 0.24 -3.96 21.46
C ASN A 246 0.01 -2.72 22.35
N TYR A 247 0.69 -1.62 22.01
CA TYR A 247 0.68 -0.35 22.75
C TYR A 247 0.28 0.83 21.87
N TYR A 248 -0.21 1.89 22.53
CA TYR A 248 -0.26 3.21 21.93
C TYR A 248 1.08 3.91 22.13
N PHE A 249 1.76 4.18 21.01
CA PHE A 249 3.01 4.90 20.94
C PHE A 249 2.71 6.39 20.75
N ASN A 250 3.23 7.21 21.66
CA ASN A 250 2.96 8.64 21.68
C ASN A 250 4.17 9.39 21.11
N TYR A 251 4.01 10.05 19.97
CA TYR A 251 5.05 10.87 19.35
C TYR A 251 4.68 12.35 19.43
N LYS A 252 5.67 13.21 19.69
CA LYS A 252 5.49 14.65 19.72
C LYS A 252 6.46 15.33 18.74
N ILE A 253 5.93 16.20 17.89
CA ILE A 253 6.73 17.01 16.98
C ILE A 253 7.28 18.20 17.77
N LEU A 254 8.55 18.52 17.58
CA LEU A 254 9.25 19.62 18.25
C LEU A 254 8.93 21.00 17.62
N ILE A 255 7.68 21.22 17.23
CA ILE A 255 7.15 22.51 16.78
C ILE A 255 6.21 22.99 17.90
N SER A 256 6.29 24.28 18.25
CA SER A 256 5.56 25.01 19.32
C SER A 256 4.34 24.32 19.94
N ASP A 257 4.14 24.50 21.26
CA ASP A 257 3.20 23.85 22.21
C ASP A 257 1.69 23.68 21.87
N SER A 258 1.25 23.70 20.61
CA SER A 258 -0.11 23.33 20.24
C SER A 258 -0.33 21.82 20.40
N ALA A 259 -1.48 21.45 20.95
CA ALA A 259 -1.93 20.06 21.09
C ALA A 259 -2.07 19.32 19.74
N SER A 260 -2.04 20.05 18.61
CA SER A 260 -2.05 19.53 17.24
C SER A 260 -0.78 18.77 16.83
N ASN A 261 0.27 18.80 17.66
CA ASN A 261 1.61 18.29 17.30
C ASN A 261 1.91 16.92 17.93
N GLN A 262 0.88 16.21 18.37
CA GLN A 262 0.99 14.88 18.96
C GLN A 262 0.41 13.85 17.99
N LEU A 263 1.08 12.71 17.85
CA LEU A 263 0.65 11.57 17.06
C LEU A 263 0.52 10.39 18.02
N MET A 264 -0.67 9.77 18.04
CA MET A 264 -0.91 8.54 18.77
C MET A 264 -1.00 7.42 17.75
N ALA A 265 0.08 6.64 17.62
CA ALA A 265 0.11 5.48 16.72
C ALA A 265 -0.11 4.21 17.53
N ASP A 266 -1.14 3.45 17.19
CA ASP A 266 -1.29 2.07 17.59
C ASP A 266 -0.29 1.20 16.79
N ASN A 267 0.54 0.43 17.50
CA ASN A 267 1.51 -0.50 16.91
C ASN A 267 2.68 0.12 16.11
N GLY A 268 2.97 1.41 16.29
CA GLY A 268 4.22 2.05 15.85
C GLY A 268 4.07 2.99 14.64
N LEU A 269 5.14 3.73 14.35
CA LEU A 269 5.14 4.80 13.38
C LEU A 269 5.12 4.30 11.93
N TRP A 270 5.73 3.14 11.65
CA TRP A 270 5.72 2.54 10.32
C TRP A 270 4.31 2.30 9.80
N LYS A 271 3.44 1.71 10.63
CA LYS A 271 2.05 1.41 10.29
C LYS A 271 1.31 2.65 9.81
N GLU A 272 1.36 3.73 10.60
CA GLU A 272 0.71 4.99 10.26
C GLU A 272 1.27 5.57 8.96
N TYR A 273 2.59 5.51 8.79
CA TYR A 273 3.26 6.06 7.61
C TYR A 273 2.91 5.30 6.32
N ILE A 274 3.04 3.98 6.32
CA ILE A 274 2.77 3.17 5.12
C ILE A 274 1.28 3.15 4.80
N LYS A 275 0.39 3.08 5.80
CA LYS A 275 -1.05 3.14 5.59
C LYS A 275 -1.46 4.48 4.96
N SER A 276 -0.90 5.59 5.44
CA SER A 276 -1.16 6.92 4.88
C SER A 276 -0.76 7.00 3.40
N ILE A 277 0.44 6.49 3.05
CA ILE A 277 0.91 6.40 1.66
C ILE A 277 -0.03 5.53 0.82
N LEU A 278 -0.32 4.30 1.27
CA LEU A 278 -1.13 3.33 0.52
C LEU A 278 -2.54 3.87 0.26
N LEU A 279 -3.20 4.45 1.27
CA LEU A 279 -4.53 5.04 1.09
C LEU A 279 -4.53 6.15 0.04
N LYS A 280 -3.49 6.98 -0.03
CA LYS A 280 -3.37 8.01 -1.07
C LYS A 280 -3.08 7.41 -2.45
N VAL A 281 -2.14 6.47 -2.54
CA VAL A 281 -1.83 5.75 -3.79
C VAL A 281 -3.09 5.10 -4.37
N LEU A 282 -3.84 4.39 -3.54
CA LEU A 282 -5.06 3.70 -3.93
C LEU A 282 -6.15 4.68 -4.36
N ASN A 283 -6.38 5.75 -3.60
CA ASN A 283 -7.36 6.79 -3.94
C ASN A 283 -7.02 7.45 -5.30
N LEU A 284 -5.77 7.88 -5.49
CA LEU A 284 -5.31 8.45 -6.75
C LEU A 284 -5.46 7.46 -7.90
N SER A 285 -5.21 6.16 -7.67
CA SER A 285 -5.39 5.12 -8.67
C SER A 285 -6.85 4.94 -9.10
N GLN A 286 -7.80 5.08 -8.17
CA GLN A 286 -9.23 4.98 -8.46
C GLN A 286 -9.71 6.19 -9.27
N ILE A 287 -9.32 7.41 -8.87
CA ILE A 287 -9.68 8.64 -9.57
C ILE A 287 -9.18 8.61 -11.02
N ASN A 288 -7.97 8.09 -11.24
CA ASN A 288 -7.32 8.06 -12.55
C ASN A 288 -7.48 6.71 -13.27
N SER A 289 -8.46 5.91 -12.84
CA SER A 289 -8.63 4.56 -13.36
C SER A 289 -9.19 4.53 -14.79
N VAL A 290 -8.56 3.72 -15.65
CA VAL A 290 -9.21 3.27 -16.88
C VAL A 290 -10.13 2.10 -16.52
N LYS A 291 -11.45 2.35 -16.46
CA LYS A 291 -12.45 1.30 -16.19
C LYS A 291 -12.45 0.27 -17.32
N LEU A 292 -12.11 -0.97 -17.01
CA LEU A 292 -12.02 -2.06 -17.99
C LEU A 292 -13.36 -2.78 -18.19
N LYS A 293 -14.24 -2.78 -17.17
CA LYS A 293 -15.53 -3.49 -17.21
C LYS A 293 -16.46 -2.98 -16.12
N THR A 294 -17.74 -2.79 -16.45
CA THR A 294 -18.84 -2.71 -15.49
C THR A 294 -19.83 -3.81 -15.82
N VAL A 295 -20.06 -4.74 -14.88
CA VAL A 295 -21.05 -5.81 -15.06
C VAL A 295 -22.11 -5.68 -13.98
N ALA A 296 -23.37 -5.70 -14.40
CA ALA A 296 -24.51 -5.83 -13.52
C ALA A 296 -25.07 -7.25 -13.65
N GLU A 297 -25.03 -8.02 -12.58
CA GLU A 297 -25.56 -9.38 -12.51
C GLU A 297 -26.39 -9.57 -11.24
N ASP A 298 -27.42 -10.42 -11.34
CA ASP A 298 -28.23 -10.85 -10.19
C ASP A 298 -27.47 -11.96 -9.46
N TYR A 299 -26.94 -11.67 -8.26
CA TYR A 299 -25.95 -12.52 -7.59
C TYR A 299 -26.57 -13.64 -6.74
N SER A 300 -27.60 -13.36 -5.94
CA SER A 300 -28.20 -14.38 -5.04
C SER A 300 -29.65 -14.07 -4.61
N SER A 301 -30.22 -14.92 -3.74
CA SER A 301 -31.53 -14.72 -3.12
C SER A 301 -31.56 -13.57 -2.10
N ILE A 302 -30.39 -13.10 -1.63
CA ILE A 302 -30.24 -12.04 -0.61
C ILE A 302 -29.71 -10.73 -1.24
N TYR A 303 -28.84 -10.80 -2.26
CA TYR A 303 -28.30 -9.62 -2.94
C TYR A 303 -28.66 -9.65 -4.43
N GLU A 304 -29.37 -8.61 -4.89
CA GLU A 304 -29.96 -8.60 -6.24
C GLU A 304 -29.13 -7.88 -7.28
N LYS A 305 -28.30 -6.91 -6.92
CA LYS A 305 -27.54 -6.15 -7.92
C LYS A 305 -26.09 -6.04 -7.50
N MET A 306 -25.25 -6.80 -8.20
CA MET A 306 -23.80 -6.69 -8.13
C MET A 306 -23.32 -5.74 -9.22
N MET A 307 -22.60 -4.68 -8.88
CA MET A 307 -21.85 -3.87 -9.84
C MET A 307 -20.36 -4.11 -9.60
N ARG A 308 -19.68 -4.68 -10.60
CA ARG A 308 -18.23 -4.90 -10.55
C ARG A 308 -17.49 -3.88 -11.39
N GLU A 309 -16.48 -3.22 -10.83
CA GLU A 309 -15.53 -2.37 -11.55
C GLU A 309 -14.12 -2.96 -11.48
N ILE A 310 -13.42 -3.01 -12.61
CA ILE A 310 -12.02 -3.46 -12.68
C ILE A 310 -11.19 -2.37 -13.34
N SER A 311 -10.02 -2.07 -12.77
CA SER A 311 -9.06 -1.13 -13.34
C SER A 311 -7.62 -1.62 -13.23
N ASN A 312 -6.77 -1.11 -14.13
CA ASN A 312 -5.34 -1.37 -14.12
C ASN A 312 -4.61 -0.13 -14.61
N ASN A 313 -3.77 0.45 -13.76
CA ASN A 313 -3.08 1.71 -14.02
C ASN A 313 -1.59 1.54 -13.74
N ASN A 314 -0.77 2.24 -14.52
CA ASN A 314 0.62 2.48 -14.17
C ASN A 314 0.73 3.93 -13.74
N LEU A 315 1.15 4.18 -12.50
CA LEU A 315 1.21 5.51 -11.93
C LEU A 315 2.57 5.77 -11.29
N GLN A 316 2.96 7.04 -11.36
CA GLN A 316 4.11 7.60 -10.68
C GLN A 316 3.61 8.68 -9.72
N PHE A 317 4.20 8.75 -8.54
CA PHE A 317 3.79 9.62 -7.45
C PHE A 317 4.99 10.44 -6.95
N ASN A 318 4.69 11.64 -6.44
CA ASN A 318 5.63 12.42 -5.64
C ASN A 318 5.03 12.63 -4.25
N VAL A 319 5.88 12.65 -3.23
CA VAL A 319 5.46 13.04 -1.88
C VAL A 319 5.57 14.55 -1.77
N ASP A 320 4.45 15.23 -1.52
CA ASP A 320 4.44 16.69 -1.39
C ASP A 320 4.66 17.12 0.06
N ASN A 321 4.02 16.43 1.00
CA ASN A 321 4.04 16.84 2.40
C ASN A 321 3.85 15.65 3.34
N ILE A 322 4.43 15.74 4.53
CA ILE A 322 4.19 14.83 5.64
C ILE A 322 3.80 15.71 6.82
N GLN A 323 2.65 15.46 7.42
CA GLN A 323 2.14 16.25 8.52
C GLN A 323 1.30 15.42 9.49
N VAL A 324 1.09 15.94 10.70
CA VAL A 324 0.17 15.34 11.67
C VAL A 324 -1.12 16.16 11.68
N ILE A 325 -2.25 15.49 11.41
CA ILE A 325 -3.60 16.07 11.42
C ILE A 325 -4.45 15.19 12.32
N ASP A 326 -5.15 15.77 13.29
CA ASP A 326 -6.05 15.07 14.20
C ASP A 326 -5.42 13.83 14.87
N ASN A 327 -4.19 13.98 15.34
CA ASN A 327 -3.35 12.93 15.92
C ASN A 327 -3.01 11.75 14.99
N LYS A 328 -3.15 11.92 13.67
CA LYS A 328 -2.80 10.91 12.66
C LYS A 328 -1.73 11.43 11.72
N LEU A 329 -0.88 10.52 11.24
CA LEU A 329 0.13 10.86 10.23
C LEU A 329 -0.53 10.91 8.84
N ASN A 330 -0.48 12.07 8.21
CA ASN A 330 -0.98 12.29 6.86
C ASN A 330 0.19 12.57 5.91
N VAL A 331 0.35 11.70 4.93
CA VAL A 331 1.27 11.88 3.80
C VAL A 331 0.45 12.35 2.61
N GLU A 332 0.84 13.45 2.01
CA GLU A 332 0.23 13.98 0.79
C GLU A 332 1.04 13.53 -0.41
N LEU A 333 0.33 12.98 -1.40
CA LEU A 333 0.90 12.52 -2.65
C LEU A 333 0.18 13.19 -3.82
N ASN A 334 0.93 13.46 -4.87
CA ASN A 334 0.42 13.89 -6.17
C ASN A 334 0.92 12.94 -7.26
N ILE A 335 0.15 12.83 -8.35
CA ILE A 335 0.60 12.11 -9.53
C ILE A 335 1.67 12.94 -10.24
N SER A 336 2.81 12.31 -10.55
CA SER A 336 3.81 12.89 -11.42
C SER A 336 3.23 13.05 -12.81
N GLN A 337 3.08 14.30 -13.26
CA GLN A 337 2.75 14.54 -14.67
C GLN A 337 3.97 14.18 -15.51
N ASP A 338 3.81 13.27 -16.47
CA ASP A 338 4.80 13.00 -17.50
C ASP A 338 5.17 14.35 -18.16
N ASN A 339 6.42 14.80 -17.94
CA ASN A 339 6.98 15.96 -18.63
C ASN A 339 7.55 15.56 -19.99
#